data_AF-A0A1R1L675-F1
#
_entry.id   AF-A0A1R1L675-F1
#
_cell.length_a   1.000
_cell.length_b   1.000
_cell.length_c   1.000
_cell.angle_alpha   90.00
_cell.angle_beta   90.00
_cell.angle_gamma   90.00
#
_symmetry.space_group_name_H-M   'P 1'
#
loop_
_entity.id
_entity.type
_entity.pdbx_description
1 polymer ?
#
loop_
_entity_poly.entity_id
_entity_poly.type
_entity_poly.pdbx_seq_one_letter_code
_entity_poly.pdbx_strand_id
1 'polypeptide(L)'
;MVDALFVAVRKAGHQPSVLAFKRKAPIRLGEAEGVRLALVLLATQPIAKHERVRALVAGINAMSVEETYYWYSKCMGLDGNRARKALRTLLAD
;
A
#
# COMPACT_ATOMS: atom_id res chain seq x y z
N MET A 1 -6.57 6.35 -0.13
CA MET A 1 -5.87 5.59 0.94
C MET A 1 -6.85 4.68 1.68
N VAL A 2 -7.97 5.22 2.20
CA VAL A 2 -9.05 4.43 2.81
C VAL A 2 -9.55 3.31 1.89
N ASP A 3 -9.68 3.56 0.59
CA ASP A 3 -10.10 2.53 -0.37
C ASP A 3 -9.15 1.33 -0.44
N ALA A 4 -7.83 1.58 -0.41
CA ALA A 4 -6.83 0.51 -0.42
C ALA A 4 -6.95 -0.38 0.82
N LEU A 5 -7.28 0.21 1.97
CA LEU A 5 -7.55 -0.51 3.21
C LEU A 5 -8.78 -1.41 3.07
N PHE A 6 -9.89 -0.88 2.53
CA PHE A 6 -11.10 -1.67 2.31
C PHE A 6 -10.90 -2.79 1.29
N VAL A 7 -10.14 -2.57 0.22
CA VAL A 7 -9.81 -3.61 -0.75
C VAL A 7 -9.02 -4.73 -0.08
N ALA A 8 -7.98 -4.40 0.70
CA ALA A 8 -7.17 -5.41 1.40
C ALA A 8 -8.01 -6.23 2.40
N VAL A 9 -8.87 -5.57 3.17
CA VAL A 9 -9.76 -6.23 4.15
C VAL A 9 -10.78 -7.15 3.47
N ARG A 10 -11.39 -6.70 2.36
CA ARG A 10 -12.32 -7.53 1.59
C ARG A 10 -11.65 -8.75 0.99
N LYS A 11 -10.45 -8.59 0.43
CA LYS A 11 -9.66 -9.72 -0.11
C LYS A 11 -9.27 -10.72 0.98
N ALA A 12 -9.08 -10.26 2.21
CA ALA A 12 -8.88 -11.11 3.37
C ALA A 12 -10.17 -11.80 3.89
N GLY A 13 -11.29 -11.70 3.18
CA GLY A 13 -12.56 -12.33 3.55
C GLY A 13 -13.31 -11.61 4.68
N HIS A 14 -12.92 -10.38 5.01
CA HIS A 14 -13.53 -9.60 6.08
C HIS A 14 -14.43 -8.49 5.54
N GLN A 15 -15.50 -8.19 6.28
CA GLN A 15 -16.29 -6.99 6.01
C GLN A 15 -15.53 -5.72 6.45
N PRO A 16 -15.69 -4.56 5.78
CA PRO A 16 -15.06 -3.31 6.20
C PRO A 16 -15.31 -2.92 7.66
N SER A 17 -16.45 -3.33 8.24
CA SER A 17 -16.80 -3.10 9.64
C SER A 17 -15.84 -3.73 10.66
N VAL A 18 -14.96 -4.66 10.25
CA VAL A 18 -13.91 -5.17 11.14
C VAL A 18 -12.85 -4.10 11.48
N LEU A 19 -12.74 -3.06 10.66
CA LEU A 19 -11.88 -1.90 10.91
C LEU A 19 -12.54 -0.99 11.95
N ALA A 20 -12.55 -1.44 13.20
CA ALA A 20 -13.15 -0.73 14.31
C ALA A 20 -12.09 -0.31 15.33
N PHE A 21 -12.20 0.91 15.85
CA PHE A 21 -11.27 1.45 16.85
C PHE A 21 -11.18 0.58 18.13
N LYS A 22 -12.26 -0.12 18.46
CA LYS A 22 -12.34 -1.01 19.63
C LYS A 22 -11.70 -2.39 19.39
N ARG A 23 -11.39 -2.75 18.14
CA ARG A 23 -10.85 -4.07 17.80
C ARG A 23 -9.38 -4.16 18.24
N LYS A 24 -9.07 -5.16 19.06
CA LYS A 24 -7.69 -5.47 19.50
C LYS A 24 -7.06 -6.63 18.73
N ALA A 25 -7.88 -7.54 18.19
CA ALA A 25 -7.40 -8.67 17.42
C ALA A 25 -6.87 -8.21 16.05
N PRO A 26 -5.65 -8.61 15.64
CA PRO A 26 -5.13 -8.30 14.31
C PRO A 26 -6.05 -8.79 13.19
N ILE A 27 -6.01 -8.11 12.05
CA ILE A 27 -6.59 -8.59 10.80
C ILE A 27 -5.47 -9.31 10.06
N ARG A 28 -5.66 -10.60 9.77
CA ARG A 28 -4.70 -11.35 8.96
C ARG A 28 -5.00 -11.05 7.49
N LEU A 29 -3.97 -10.62 6.77
CA LEU A 29 -4.04 -10.40 5.33
C LEU A 29 -3.28 -11.52 4.64
N GLY A 30 -3.70 -11.86 3.41
CA GLY A 30 -2.84 -12.61 2.50
C GLY A 30 -1.56 -11.82 2.24
N GLU A 31 -0.46 -12.52 1.98
CA GLU A 31 0.85 -11.87 1.87
C GLU A 31 0.87 -10.84 0.74
N ALA A 32 0.38 -11.20 -0.46
CA ALA A 32 0.32 -10.31 -1.61
C ALA A 32 -0.52 -9.05 -1.34
N GLU A 33 -1.68 -9.20 -0.69
CA GLU A 33 -2.52 -8.08 -0.28
C GLU A 33 -1.84 -7.19 0.75
N GLY A 34 -1.16 -7.81 1.73
CA GLY A 34 -0.43 -7.11 2.78
C GLY A 34 0.73 -6.30 2.23
N VAL A 35 1.53 -6.89 1.35
CA VAL A 35 2.66 -6.24 0.66
C VAL A 35 2.18 -5.05 -0.16
N ARG A 36 1.11 -5.23 -0.95
CA ARG A 36 0.54 -4.15 -1.76
C ARG A 36 -0.01 -3.01 -0.90
N LEU A 37 -0.74 -3.33 0.18
CA LEU A 37 -1.23 -2.33 1.12
C LEU A 37 -0.07 -1.58 1.80
N ALA A 38 0.96 -2.29 2.24
CA ALA A 38 2.13 -1.69 2.86
C ALA A 38 2.84 -0.72 1.90
N LEU A 39 3.00 -1.10 0.64
CA LEU A 39 3.54 -0.21 -0.40
C LEU A 39 2.71 1.05 -0.60
N VAL A 40 1.37 0.92 -0.66
CA VAL A 40 0.48 2.09 -0.75
C VAL A 40 0.73 3.03 0.42
N LEU A 41 0.80 2.52 1.65
CA LEU A 41 1.03 3.36 2.84
C LEU A 41 2.41 4.03 2.81
N LEU A 42 3.46 3.28 2.45
CA LEU A 42 4.83 3.78 2.34
C LEU A 42 4.99 4.83 1.24
N ALA A 43 4.35 4.62 0.09
CA ALA A 43 4.44 5.52 -1.06
C ALA A 43 3.60 6.80 -0.86
N THR A 44 2.50 6.74 -0.12
CA THR A 44 1.58 7.90 0.01
C THR A 44 1.86 8.81 1.20
N GLN A 45 2.61 8.38 2.22
CA GLN A 45 2.94 9.25 3.37
C GLN A 45 4.27 10.01 3.18
N PRO A 46 4.36 11.32 3.49
CA PRO A 46 3.33 12.23 4.01
C PRO A 46 2.70 13.11 2.91
N ILE A 47 2.31 12.55 1.75
CA ILE A 47 1.81 13.33 0.62
C ILE A 47 0.40 13.86 0.93
N ALA A 48 0.27 15.18 1.03
CA ALA A 48 -1.01 15.85 1.30
C ALA A 48 -1.90 16.04 0.06
N LYS A 49 -1.30 16.07 -1.15
CA LYS A 49 -2.05 16.30 -2.39
C LYS A 49 -2.85 15.05 -2.80
N HIS A 50 -4.18 15.15 -2.74
CA HIS A 50 -5.11 14.04 -3.03
C HIS A 50 -4.92 13.42 -4.41
N GLU A 51 -4.73 14.22 -5.46
CA GLU A 51 -4.51 13.72 -6.82
C GLU A 51 -3.26 12.85 -6.91
N ARG A 52 -2.17 13.31 -6.27
CA ARG A 52 -0.92 12.56 -6.22
C ARG A 52 -1.06 11.27 -5.43
N VAL A 53 -1.85 11.26 -4.35
CA VAL A 53 -2.19 10.03 -3.63
C VAL A 53 -2.97 9.07 -4.53
N ARG A 54 -3.97 9.55 -5.29
CA ARG A 54 -4.76 8.72 -6.21
C ARG A 54 -3.90 8.10 -7.30
N ALA A 55 -3.03 8.88 -7.94
CA ALA A 55 -2.11 8.40 -8.97
C ALA A 55 -1.19 7.28 -8.44
N LEU A 56 -0.59 7.48 -7.26
CA LEU A 56 0.28 6.47 -6.64
C LEU A 56 -0.48 5.19 -6.30
N VAL A 57 -1.71 5.30 -5.75
CA VAL A 57 -2.53 4.12 -5.46
C VAL A 57 -2.90 3.39 -6.73
N ALA A 58 -3.28 4.10 -7.80
CA ALA A 58 -3.60 3.50 -9.09
C ALA A 58 -2.39 2.76 -9.69
N GLY A 59 -1.21 3.40 -9.69
CA GLY A 59 0.03 2.79 -10.18
C GLY A 59 0.42 1.53 -9.42
N ILE A 60 0.38 1.55 -8.08
CA ILE A 60 0.66 0.36 -7.26
C ILE A 60 -0.39 -0.73 -7.48
N ASN A 61 -1.65 -0.37 -7.72
CA ASN A 61 -2.69 -1.35 -8.02
C ASN A 61 -2.56 -1.96 -9.42
N ALA A 62 -1.93 -1.26 -10.37
CA ALA A 62 -1.65 -1.77 -11.70
C ALA A 62 -0.43 -2.70 -11.75
N MET A 63 0.46 -2.64 -10.75
CA MET A 63 1.62 -3.52 -10.65
C MET A 63 1.24 -5.00 -10.57
N SER A 64 2.11 -5.85 -11.10
CA SER A 64 2.11 -7.29 -10.86
C SER A 64 2.40 -7.61 -9.39
N VAL A 65 2.24 -8.88 -9.01
CA VAL A 65 2.61 -9.31 -7.66
C VAL A 65 4.13 -9.16 -7.47
N GLU A 66 4.92 -9.66 -8.40
CA GLU A 66 6.38 -9.62 -8.41
C GLU A 66 6.92 -8.19 -8.27
N GLU A 67 6.34 -7.24 -9.00
CA GLU A 67 6.70 -5.82 -8.90
C GLU A 67 6.42 -5.26 -7.50
N THR A 68 5.29 -5.62 -6.90
CA THR A 68 4.98 -5.19 -5.52
C THR A 68 5.95 -5.81 -4.50
N TYR A 69 6.35 -7.08 -4.66
CA TYR A 69 7.36 -7.67 -3.78
C TYR A 69 8.73 -7.02 -3.96
N TYR A 70 9.16 -6.76 -5.19
CA TYR A 70 10.41 -6.07 -5.49
C TYR A 70 10.46 -4.70 -4.81
N TRP A 71 9.46 -3.85 -5.06
CA TRP A 71 9.43 -2.51 -4.50
C TRP A 71 9.30 -2.51 -2.99
N TYR A 72 8.54 -3.43 -2.42
CA TYR A 72 8.43 -3.58 -0.97
C TYR A 72 9.79 -3.92 -0.35
N SER A 73 10.51 -4.89 -0.90
CA SER A 73 11.86 -5.25 -0.42
C SER A 73 12.82 -4.05 -0.47
N LYS A 74 12.77 -3.24 -1.55
CA LYS A 74 13.59 -2.03 -1.69
C LYS A 74 13.20 -0.94 -0.69
N CYS A 75 11.90 -0.74 -0.46
CA CYS A 75 11.40 0.27 0.47
C CYS A 75 11.66 -0.08 1.94
N MET A 76 11.78 -1.36 2.27
CA MET A 76 12.10 -1.86 3.62
C MET A 76 13.60 -2.01 3.90
N GLY A 77 14.45 -1.95 2.87
CA GLY A 77 15.90 -2.05 2.99
C GLY A 77 16.57 -0.78 3.52
N LEU A 78 17.90 -0.81 3.65
CA LEU A 78 18.74 0.28 4.19
C LEU A 78 18.51 1.63 3.49
N ASP A 79 18.27 1.60 2.18
CA ASP A 79 17.99 2.78 1.34
C ASP A 79 16.49 3.07 1.17
N GLY A 80 15.63 2.64 2.10
CA GLY A 80 14.18 2.69 1.96
C GLY A 80 13.59 4.08 1.63
N ASN A 81 14.22 5.16 2.14
CA ASN A 81 13.83 6.53 1.77
C ASN A 81 14.07 6.84 0.29
N ARG A 82 15.23 6.44 -0.23
CA ARG A 82 15.61 6.64 -1.63
C ARG A 82 14.73 5.79 -2.54
N ALA A 83 14.47 4.54 -2.16
CA ALA A 83 13.56 3.65 -2.88
C ALA A 83 12.14 4.22 -2.96
N ARG A 84 11.59 4.73 -1.85
CA ARG A 84 10.27 5.39 -1.84
C ARG A 84 10.22 6.61 -2.76
N LYS A 85 11.29 7.41 -2.81
CA LYS A 85 11.39 8.54 -3.75
C LYS A 85 11.40 8.05 -5.19
N ALA A 86 12.21 7.04 -5.51
CA ALA A 86 12.31 6.46 -6.85
C ALA A 86 10.96 5.89 -7.32
N LEU A 87 10.27 5.13 -6.46
CA LEU A 87 8.93 4.62 -6.73
C LEU A 87 7.93 5.75 -7.05
N ARG A 88 7.95 6.82 -6.25
CA ARG A 88 7.07 7.97 -6.49
C ARG A 88 7.37 8.71 -7.78
N THR A 89 8.62 8.72 -8.22
CA THR A 89 9.01 9.29 -9.51
C THR A 89 8.53 8.40 -10.65
N LEU A 90 8.79 7.09 -10.56
CA LEU A 90 8.35 6.10 -11.55
C LEU A 90 6.83 6.16 -11.81
N LEU A 91 6.04 6.35 -10.75
CA LEU A 91 4.57 6.38 -10.81
C LEU A 91 3.98 7.77 -11.04
N ALA A 92 4.81 8.79 -11.26
CA ALA A 92 4.37 10.15 -11.53
C ALA A 92 4.49 10.55 -13.01
N ASP A 93 5.10 9.70 -13.83
CA ASP A 93 4.94 9.70 -15.29
C ASP A 93 3.62 9.02 -15.69
#